data_AF-A0A660S2V7-F1
#
_entry.id   AF-A0A660S2V7-F1
#
_cell.length_a   1.000
_cell.length_b   1.000
_cell.length_c   1.000
_cell.angle_alpha   90.00
_cell.angle_beta   90.00
_cell.angle_gamma   90.00
#
_symmetry.space_group_name_H-M   'P 1'
#
loop_
_entity.id
_entity.type
_entity.pdbx_description
1 polymer ?
#
loop_
_entity_poly.entity_id
_entity_poly.type
_entity_poly.pdbx_seq_one_letter_code
_entity_poly.pdbx_strand_id
1 'polypeptide(L)'
;MANGVIKVDPELKIIKEIQLLGGDTLKKCYQCATCSTVCPLSTDEAPFPRKQMILAQWGFKEKLLNDPTIWLCHQCGDCNKYCPREANPGDVMAALRLLVIKEATPFKFLHTFYNNLWGFLILILIALSLILIAAFATFGGVPNFFDINSFPYGGPSYKIWFIHLPARVLMIDVIFLPLSAFVIIILFSAINKMWNAYVETYEIPQAYRYGMWTILKTYLIPAIGEILNHTRFEKCEANKWRALPHKVLLWAFILLFLTTAIVFIMADILGFHTPWNPIFHPVKWLGNIAGLMLLYGIISILLGRSQAEREKSVRTSYPDSFLIYLILLVGLTGFGIEIFRSIPGIKSLTSIVYLSHLVFVFILFLGVAYSKFAHLALRTTAIVFDLYFKDITQKMS
;
A
#
# COMPACT_ATOMS: atom_id res chain seq x y z
N MET A 1 32.30 23.64 -2.22
CA MET A 1 31.54 23.01 -1.12
C MET A 1 31.81 23.81 0.13
N ALA A 2 30.81 24.47 0.69
CA ALA A 2 31.00 25.19 1.95
C ALA A 2 31.36 24.18 3.05
N ASN A 3 32.46 24.44 3.76
CA ASN A 3 32.91 23.71 4.95
C ASN A 3 31.95 23.95 6.13
N GLY A 4 30.66 23.66 5.95
CA GLY A 4 29.67 23.70 7.01
C GLY A 4 29.89 22.51 7.93
N VAL A 5 30.22 22.77 9.19
CA VAL A 5 30.22 21.74 10.24
C VAL A 5 28.81 21.13 10.28
N ILE A 6 28.67 19.89 9.81
CA ILE A 6 27.40 19.16 9.93
C ILE A 6 27.24 18.82 11.42
N LYS A 7 26.37 19.54 12.11
CA LYS A 7 25.99 19.19 13.49
C LYS A 7 25.35 17.81 13.48
N VAL A 8 26.05 16.84 14.05
CA VAL A 8 25.50 15.50 14.31
C VAL A 8 24.75 15.58 15.63
N ASP A 9 23.43 15.67 15.58
CA ASP A 9 22.58 15.55 16.77
C ASP A 9 21.84 14.20 16.70
N PRO A 10 22.42 13.14 17.30
CA PRO A 10 21.91 11.79 17.10
C PRO A 10 20.61 11.57 17.87
N GLU A 11 19.49 11.44 17.15
CA GLU A 11 18.20 11.13 17.76
C GLU A 11 18.11 9.64 18.15
N LEU A 12 18.48 9.32 19.39
CA LEU A 12 18.41 7.95 19.93
C LEU A 12 17.01 7.34 19.81
N LYS A 13 15.95 8.16 19.89
CA LYS A 13 14.55 7.71 19.71
C LYS A 13 14.32 7.14 18.31
N ILE A 14 14.86 7.79 17.28
CA ILE A 14 14.70 7.37 15.89
C ILE A 14 15.45 6.08 15.61
N ILE A 15 16.64 5.92 16.19
CA ILE A 15 17.40 4.66 16.10
C ILE A 15 16.56 3.50 16.64
N LYS A 16 16.00 3.65 17.85
CA LYS A 16 15.15 2.63 18.47
C LYS A 16 13.91 2.34 17.63
N GLU A 17 13.31 3.38 17.05
CA GLU A 17 12.13 3.24 16.20
C GLU A 17 12.43 2.45 14.91
N ILE A 18 13.55 2.73 14.24
CA ILE A 18 14.00 1.96 13.07
C ILE A 18 14.22 0.49 13.45
N GLN A 19 14.82 0.22 14.63
CA GLN A 19 15.01 -1.14 15.12
C GLN A 19 13.68 -1.87 15.34
N LEU A 20 12.69 -1.21 15.95
CA LEU A 20 11.34 -1.77 16.18
C LEU A 20 10.59 -2.04 14.87
N LEU A 21 10.84 -1.26 13.82
CA LEU A 21 10.24 -1.43 12.50
C LEU A 21 10.93 -2.51 11.63
N GLY A 22 11.91 -3.23 12.17
CA GLY A 22 12.60 -4.34 11.50
C GLY A 22 14.01 -4.01 10.98
N GLY A 23 14.56 -2.84 11.32
CA GLY A 23 15.95 -2.46 11.05
C GLY A 23 16.90 -2.76 12.21
N ASP A 24 16.64 -3.79 13.00
CA ASP A 24 17.35 -4.14 14.24
C ASP A 24 18.86 -4.36 14.06
N THR A 25 19.27 -4.77 12.87
CA THR A 25 20.67 -5.05 12.52
C THR A 25 21.46 -3.83 12.05
N LEU A 26 20.87 -2.62 12.02
CA LEU A 26 21.51 -1.41 11.49
C LEU A 26 22.88 -1.11 12.13
N LYS A 27 23.05 -1.41 13.42
CA LYS A 27 24.28 -1.17 14.19
C LYS A 27 25.41 -2.17 13.90
N LYS A 28 25.14 -3.26 13.16
CA LYS A 28 26.18 -4.21 12.73
C LYS A 28 27.03 -3.68 11.56
N CYS A 29 26.53 -2.68 10.84
CA CYS A 29 27.13 -2.16 9.62
C CYS A 29 28.38 -1.30 9.90
N TYR A 30 29.52 -1.74 9.38
CA TYR A 30 30.81 -1.04 9.42
C TYR A 30 31.19 -0.30 8.13
N GLN A 31 30.22 0.00 7.26
CA GLN A 31 30.42 0.85 6.07
C GLN A 31 31.41 0.31 5.00
N CYS A 32 31.50 -0.99 4.77
CA CYS A 32 32.36 -1.60 3.73
C CYS A 32 31.97 -1.35 2.25
N ALA A 33 30.80 -0.78 1.98
CA ALA A 33 30.26 -0.52 0.64
C ALA A 33 29.81 -1.71 -0.23
N THR A 34 29.93 -2.97 0.20
CA THR A 34 29.46 -4.13 -0.59
C THR A 34 28.01 -3.98 -1.07
N CYS A 35 27.13 -3.43 -0.23
CA CYS A 35 25.73 -3.20 -0.59
C CYS A 35 25.54 -2.21 -1.74
N SER A 36 26.43 -1.22 -1.90
CA SER A 36 26.39 -0.27 -3.02
C SER A 36 26.97 -0.87 -4.28
N THR A 37 28.02 -1.68 -4.18
CA THR A 37 28.62 -2.36 -5.35
C THR A 37 27.67 -3.36 -5.99
N VAL A 38 26.90 -4.12 -5.19
CA VAL A 38 25.97 -5.13 -5.72
C VAL A 38 24.62 -4.55 -6.16
N CYS A 39 24.33 -3.27 -5.85
CA CYS A 39 23.03 -2.70 -6.15
C CYS A 39 23.03 -2.04 -7.53
N PRO A 40 22.21 -2.49 -8.49
CA PRO A 40 22.14 -1.91 -9.84
C PRO A 40 21.52 -0.51 -9.88
N LEU A 41 21.01 -0.02 -8.74
CA LEU A 41 20.46 1.33 -8.59
C LEU A 41 21.47 2.30 -7.96
N SER A 42 22.58 1.80 -7.42
CA SER A 42 23.62 2.65 -6.85
C SER A 42 24.43 3.32 -7.96
N THR A 43 24.81 4.57 -7.75
CA THR A 43 25.71 5.35 -8.62
C THR A 43 26.87 5.87 -7.78
N ASP A 44 27.91 6.39 -8.43
CA ASP A 44 29.06 6.97 -7.74
C ASP A 44 28.67 8.24 -6.98
N GLU A 45 27.74 9.03 -7.53
CA GLU A 45 27.23 10.26 -6.95
C GLU A 45 26.23 10.00 -5.81
N ALA A 46 25.53 8.86 -5.83
CA ALA A 46 24.56 8.47 -4.82
C ALA A 46 24.77 7.00 -4.35
N PRO A 47 25.74 6.76 -3.45
CA PRO A 47 26.04 5.42 -2.96
C PRO A 47 24.91 4.88 -2.06
N PHE A 48 24.11 3.97 -2.63
CA PHE A 48 22.88 3.42 -2.06
C PHE A 48 23.01 1.91 -1.86
N PRO A 49 22.55 1.28 -0.75
CA PRO A 49 21.98 1.85 0.47
C PRO A 49 23.03 2.23 1.53
N ARG A 50 24.33 2.26 1.20
CA ARG A 50 25.42 2.52 2.16
C ARG A 50 25.22 3.82 2.95
N LYS A 51 24.87 4.91 2.26
CA LYS A 51 24.58 6.22 2.86
C LYS A 51 23.43 6.14 3.88
N GLN A 52 22.34 5.47 3.53
CA GLN A 52 21.16 5.34 4.39
C GLN A 52 21.49 4.51 5.64
N MET A 53 22.36 3.49 5.51
CA MET A 53 22.83 2.72 6.67
C MET A 53 23.57 3.58 7.69
N ILE A 54 24.48 4.48 7.27
CA ILE A 54 25.20 5.32 8.23
C ILE A 54 24.29 6.40 8.84
N LEU A 55 23.40 6.99 8.04
CA LEU A 55 22.40 7.95 8.53
C LEU A 55 21.45 7.32 9.55
N ALA A 56 21.01 6.08 9.32
CA ALA A 56 20.21 5.30 10.26
C ALA A 56 20.98 4.98 11.56
N GLN A 57 22.27 4.65 11.46
CA GLN A 57 23.12 4.43 12.64
C GLN A 57 23.30 5.69 13.48
N TRP A 58 23.40 6.84 12.85
CA TRP A 58 23.56 8.12 13.53
C TRP A 58 22.23 8.74 13.97
N GLY A 59 21.09 8.23 13.52
CA GLY A 59 19.78 8.77 13.87
C GLY A 59 19.48 10.10 13.18
N PHE A 60 19.99 10.33 11.96
CA PHE A 60 19.71 11.54 11.18
C PHE A 60 18.30 11.50 10.58
N LYS A 61 17.29 11.81 11.39
CA LYS A 61 15.88 11.72 11.01
C LYS A 61 15.55 12.45 9.71
N GLU A 62 15.79 13.75 9.65
CA GLU A 62 15.41 14.59 8.52
C GLU A 62 16.09 14.15 7.22
N LYS A 63 17.39 13.82 7.27
CA LYS A 63 18.12 13.31 6.09
C LYS A 63 17.60 11.97 5.59
N LEU A 64 17.04 11.14 6.48
CA LEU A 64 16.41 9.89 6.08
C LEU A 64 15.02 10.18 5.51
N LEU A 65 14.18 10.93 6.22
CA LEU A 65 12.80 11.20 5.80
C LEU A 65 12.71 11.88 4.43
N ASN A 66 13.68 12.73 4.11
CA ASN A 66 13.71 13.53 2.91
C ASN A 66 14.59 12.92 1.81
N ASP A 67 14.93 11.63 1.90
CA ASP A 67 15.72 10.91 0.88
C ASP A 67 14.82 10.05 -0.05
N PRO A 68 14.57 10.47 -1.31
CA PRO A 68 13.75 9.73 -2.26
C PRO A 68 14.30 8.33 -2.57
N THR A 69 15.60 8.08 -2.38
CA THR A 69 16.20 6.76 -2.66
C THR A 69 15.62 5.64 -1.80
N ILE A 70 15.04 5.98 -0.64
CA ILE A 70 14.31 5.03 0.22
C ILE A 70 13.18 4.34 -0.54
N TRP A 71 12.49 5.09 -1.39
CA TRP A 71 11.38 4.62 -2.20
C TRP A 71 11.83 4.01 -3.52
N LEU A 72 12.97 4.45 -4.08
CA LEU A 72 13.52 3.87 -5.30
C LEU A 72 14.01 2.42 -5.09
N CYS A 73 14.49 2.11 -3.89
CA CYS A 73 14.84 0.75 -3.49
C CYS A 73 13.70 -0.24 -3.77
N HIS A 74 14.01 -1.41 -4.32
CA HIS A 74 13.03 -2.49 -4.52
C HIS A 74 12.97 -3.48 -3.37
N GLN A 75 13.86 -3.38 -2.37
CA GLN A 75 14.01 -4.39 -1.32
C GLN A 75 14.17 -5.80 -1.94
N CYS A 76 15.12 -5.93 -2.87
CA CYS A 76 15.40 -7.19 -3.56
C CYS A 76 16.25 -8.16 -2.75
N GLY A 77 16.92 -7.70 -1.69
CA GLY A 77 17.72 -8.57 -0.83
C GLY A 77 19.15 -8.85 -1.28
N ASP A 78 19.59 -8.37 -2.45
CA ASP A 78 20.99 -8.55 -2.89
C ASP A 78 21.97 -8.03 -1.83
N CYS A 79 21.73 -6.80 -1.36
CA CYS A 79 22.52 -6.19 -0.30
C CYS A 79 22.46 -6.93 1.05
N ASN A 80 21.42 -7.71 1.34
CA ASN A 80 21.36 -8.57 2.52
C ASN A 80 22.25 -9.80 2.33
N LYS A 81 22.06 -10.50 1.20
CA LYS A 81 22.75 -11.73 0.83
C LYS A 81 24.27 -11.59 0.85
N TYR A 82 24.78 -10.47 0.34
CA TYR A 82 26.23 -10.23 0.24
C TYR A 82 26.81 -9.47 1.45
N CYS A 83 26.02 -9.11 2.47
CA CYS A 83 26.54 -8.34 3.59
C CYS A 83 27.42 -9.22 4.51
N PRO A 84 28.74 -8.95 4.65
CA PRO A 84 29.64 -9.76 5.48
C PRO A 84 29.38 -9.63 6.99
N ARG A 85 28.57 -8.64 7.40
CA ARG A 85 28.20 -8.37 8.80
C ARG A 85 26.77 -8.76 9.13
N GLU A 86 26.03 -9.32 8.16
CA GLU A 86 24.60 -9.62 8.31
C GLU A 86 23.81 -8.40 8.85
N ALA A 87 24.15 -7.21 8.35
CA ALA A 87 23.55 -5.93 8.73
C ALA A 87 22.25 -5.61 7.96
N ASN A 88 21.74 -6.59 7.21
CA ASN A 88 20.54 -6.59 6.38
C ASN A 88 20.09 -5.21 5.85
N PRO A 89 20.87 -4.55 4.98
CA PRO A 89 20.55 -3.21 4.50
C PRO A 89 19.17 -3.10 3.85
N GLY A 90 18.73 -4.11 3.11
CA GLY A 90 17.40 -4.16 2.50
C GLY A 90 16.26 -4.13 3.53
N ASP A 91 16.45 -4.75 4.70
CA ASP A 91 15.45 -4.73 5.77
C ASP A 91 15.43 -3.37 6.49
N VAL A 92 16.61 -2.76 6.67
CA VAL A 92 16.71 -1.37 7.17
C VAL A 92 16.00 -0.40 6.21
N MET A 93 16.18 -0.55 4.90
CA MET A 93 15.45 0.26 3.91
C MET A 93 13.92 0.08 4.03
N ALA A 94 13.45 -1.13 4.33
CA ALA A 94 12.03 -1.39 4.53
C ALA A 94 11.48 -0.73 5.81
N ALA A 95 12.26 -0.77 6.90
CA ALA A 95 11.94 -0.08 8.15
C ALA A 95 11.89 1.45 7.96
N LEU A 96 12.83 2.00 7.19
CA LEU A 96 12.85 3.43 6.85
C LEU A 96 11.60 3.85 6.07
N ARG A 97 11.07 3.02 5.14
CA ARG A 97 9.80 3.34 4.47
C ARG A 97 8.63 3.43 5.43
N LEU A 98 8.55 2.55 6.42
CA LEU A 98 7.51 2.61 7.45
C LEU A 98 7.64 3.88 8.30
N LEU A 99 8.87 4.25 8.64
CA LEU A 99 9.14 5.53 9.33
C LEU A 99 8.68 6.73 8.49
N VAL A 100 8.97 6.73 7.18
CA VAL A 100 8.49 7.77 6.26
C VAL A 100 6.97 7.82 6.22
N ILE A 101 6.28 6.68 6.10
CA ILE A 101 4.81 6.63 6.10
C ILE A 101 4.25 7.25 7.40
N LYS A 102 4.78 6.84 8.55
CA LYS A 102 4.35 7.36 9.86
C LYS A 102 4.54 8.87 10.00
N GLU A 103 5.64 9.39 9.47
CA GLU A 103 5.97 10.81 9.59
C GLU A 103 5.28 11.67 8.52
N ALA A 104 4.99 11.11 7.34
CA ALA A 104 4.29 11.79 6.26
C ALA A 104 2.77 11.90 6.50
N THR A 105 2.18 10.96 7.26
CA THR A 105 0.74 10.90 7.49
C THR A 105 0.32 11.50 8.84
N PRO A 106 -0.81 12.26 8.91
CA PRO A 106 -1.44 12.64 10.18
C PRO A 106 -2.04 11.40 10.88
N PHE A 107 -2.56 11.53 12.10
CA PHE A 107 -3.17 10.41 12.85
C PHE A 107 -2.25 9.18 13.01
N LYS A 108 -1.02 9.41 13.48
CA LYS A 108 0.04 8.39 13.64
C LYS A 108 -0.39 7.12 14.39
N PHE A 109 -1.43 7.19 15.23
CA PHE A 109 -1.99 6.02 15.91
C PHE A 109 -2.53 4.96 14.93
N LEU A 110 -3.09 5.39 13.78
CA LEU A 110 -3.55 4.46 12.74
C LEU A 110 -2.36 3.68 12.16
N HIS A 111 -1.26 4.35 11.83
CA HIS A 111 -0.02 3.69 11.45
C HIS A 111 0.43 2.70 12.54
N THR A 112 0.36 3.06 13.82
CA THR A 112 0.70 2.14 14.91
C THR A 112 -0.17 0.87 14.88
N PHE A 113 -1.48 0.97 14.61
CA PHE A 113 -2.34 -0.21 14.52
C PHE A 113 -1.94 -1.17 13.39
N TYR A 114 -1.59 -0.65 12.21
CA TYR A 114 -1.15 -1.48 11.07
C TYR A 114 0.20 -2.16 11.28
N ASN A 115 1.00 -1.69 12.23
CA ASN A 115 2.36 -2.17 12.45
C ASN A 115 2.51 -2.97 13.75
N ASN A 116 1.41 -3.28 14.45
CA ASN A 116 1.40 -4.08 15.67
C ASN A 116 0.29 -5.14 15.66
N LEU A 117 0.58 -6.35 16.17
CA LEU A 117 -0.37 -7.47 16.19
C LEU A 117 -1.70 -7.14 16.88
N TRP A 118 -1.66 -6.48 18.04
CA TRP A 118 -2.86 -6.06 18.78
C TRP A 118 -3.70 -5.03 18.01
N GLY A 119 -3.06 -4.24 17.14
CA GLY A 119 -3.73 -3.23 16.33
C GLY A 119 -4.73 -3.83 15.35
N PHE A 120 -4.51 -5.07 14.91
CA PHE A 120 -5.46 -5.77 14.04
C PHE A 120 -6.84 -5.96 14.69
N LEU A 121 -6.87 -6.34 15.98
CA LEU A 121 -8.13 -6.47 16.71
C LEU A 121 -8.84 -5.12 16.83
N ILE A 122 -8.10 -4.04 17.08
CA ILE A 122 -8.68 -2.70 17.14
C ILE A 122 -9.24 -2.28 15.78
N LEU A 123 -8.53 -2.55 14.68
CA LEU A 123 -9.00 -2.25 13.33
C LEU A 123 -10.29 -3.01 12.98
N ILE A 124 -10.41 -4.29 13.39
CA ILE A 124 -11.65 -5.07 13.27
C ILE A 124 -12.77 -4.42 14.07
N LEU A 125 -12.52 -4.04 15.32
CA LEU A 125 -13.54 -3.41 16.18
C LEU A 125 -14.01 -2.07 15.61
N ILE A 126 -13.10 -1.23 15.09
CA ILE A 126 -13.46 0.03 14.41
C ILE A 126 -14.33 -0.25 13.19
N ALA A 127 -13.91 -1.17 12.31
CA ALA A 127 -14.66 -1.52 11.11
C ALA A 127 -16.05 -2.07 11.44
N LEU A 128 -16.14 -3.02 12.37
CA LEU A 128 -17.41 -3.59 12.82
C LEU A 128 -18.32 -2.54 13.44
N SER A 129 -17.79 -1.66 14.29
CA SER A 129 -18.59 -0.61 14.93
C SER A 129 -19.24 0.31 13.89
N LEU A 130 -18.48 0.75 12.88
CA LEU A 130 -19.00 1.61 11.81
C LEU A 130 -20.00 0.86 10.92
N ILE A 131 -19.72 -0.40 10.58
CA ILE A 131 -20.65 -1.24 9.81
C ILE A 131 -21.95 -1.48 10.57
N LEU A 132 -21.91 -1.74 11.87
CA LEU A 132 -23.10 -1.97 12.69
C LEU A 132 -23.93 -0.69 12.85
N ILE A 133 -23.30 0.47 13.05
CA ILE A 133 -23.99 1.77 13.10
C ILE A 133 -24.68 2.05 11.76
N ALA A 134 -23.98 1.85 10.65
CA ALA A 134 -24.55 2.03 9.31
C ALA A 134 -25.67 1.03 9.04
N ALA A 135 -25.50 -0.24 9.39
CA ALA A 135 -26.52 -1.27 9.24
C ALA A 135 -27.78 -0.92 10.05
N PHE A 136 -27.61 -0.47 11.30
CA PHE A 136 -28.73 -0.02 12.13
C PHE A 136 -29.50 1.13 11.45
N ALA A 137 -28.79 2.12 10.93
CA ALA A 137 -29.38 3.28 10.27
C ALA A 137 -30.10 2.92 8.97
N THR A 138 -29.54 2.02 8.14
CA THR A 138 -30.09 1.73 6.81
C THR A 138 -31.08 0.57 6.77
N PHE A 139 -30.97 -0.41 7.67
CA PHE A 139 -31.93 -1.53 7.76
C PHE A 139 -33.11 -1.25 8.70
N GLY A 140 -33.12 -0.10 9.40
CA GLY A 140 -34.15 0.26 10.37
C GLY A 140 -34.04 -0.53 11.69
N GLY A 141 -32.83 -0.98 12.03
CA GLY A 141 -32.54 -1.87 13.15
C GLY A 141 -31.34 -2.76 12.85
N VAL A 142 -30.94 -3.59 13.82
CA VAL A 142 -29.86 -4.57 13.61
C VAL A 142 -30.42 -5.76 12.82
N PRO A 143 -29.98 -5.99 11.57
CA PRO A 143 -30.46 -7.13 10.79
C PRO A 143 -29.89 -8.44 11.35
N ASN A 144 -30.53 -9.57 11.03
CA ASN A 144 -30.01 -10.88 11.38
C ASN A 144 -28.86 -11.26 10.44
N PHE A 145 -27.63 -11.13 10.92
CA PHE A 145 -26.40 -11.47 10.17
C PHE A 145 -26.22 -12.97 9.86
N PHE A 146 -27.14 -13.83 10.31
CA PHE A 146 -27.16 -15.26 10.01
C PHE A 146 -28.27 -15.65 9.01
N ASP A 147 -29.05 -14.68 8.51
CA ASP A 147 -30.10 -14.90 7.52
C ASP A 147 -29.87 -14.03 6.29
N ILE A 148 -29.74 -14.68 5.13
CA ILE A 148 -29.50 -14.02 3.84
C ILE A 148 -30.66 -13.10 3.41
N ASN A 149 -31.88 -13.43 3.82
CA ASN A 149 -33.06 -12.62 3.49
C ASN A 149 -33.18 -11.39 4.42
N SER A 150 -32.47 -11.39 5.55
CA SER A 150 -32.33 -10.22 6.41
C SER A 150 -31.12 -9.39 5.99
N PHE A 151 -29.93 -9.99 5.96
CA PHE A 151 -28.68 -9.34 5.56
C PHE A 151 -27.90 -10.20 4.56
N PRO A 152 -27.43 -9.68 3.43
CA PRO A 152 -27.53 -8.29 2.98
C PRO A 152 -28.75 -8.00 2.11
N TYR A 153 -29.62 -8.97 1.79
CA TYR A 153 -30.64 -8.78 0.75
C TYR A 153 -32.00 -8.27 1.26
N GLY A 154 -32.19 -8.13 2.57
CA GLY A 154 -33.40 -7.56 3.15
C GLY A 154 -33.36 -6.03 3.28
N GLY A 155 -34.33 -5.51 4.04
CA GLY A 155 -34.42 -4.08 4.39
C GLY A 155 -35.18 -3.21 3.38
N PRO A 156 -35.43 -1.94 3.73
CA PRO A 156 -36.13 -1.00 2.88
C PRO A 156 -35.30 -0.58 1.66
N SER A 157 -35.96 0.02 0.68
CA SER A 157 -35.31 0.74 -0.42
C SER A 157 -35.53 2.24 -0.26
N TYR A 158 -34.47 3.01 -0.49
CA TYR A 158 -34.43 4.46 -0.34
C TYR A 158 -34.43 5.13 -1.71
N LYS A 159 -35.22 6.19 -1.85
CA LYS A 159 -35.19 7.07 -3.03
C LYS A 159 -34.51 8.38 -2.66
N ILE A 160 -33.32 8.62 -3.22
CA ILE A 160 -32.55 9.84 -3.03
C ILE A 160 -32.48 10.54 -4.38
N TRP A 161 -33.29 11.59 -4.55
CA TRP A 161 -33.41 12.31 -5.82
C TRP A 161 -33.85 11.38 -6.98
N PHE A 162 -33.02 11.14 -8.01
CA PHE A 162 -33.29 10.17 -9.08
C PHE A 162 -32.76 8.76 -8.79
N ILE A 163 -32.05 8.55 -7.68
CA ILE A 163 -31.33 7.32 -7.37
C ILE A 163 -32.16 6.43 -6.43
N HIS A 164 -32.23 5.14 -6.72
CA HIS A 164 -32.95 4.13 -5.93
C HIS A 164 -31.97 3.12 -5.34
N LEU A 165 -31.75 3.17 -4.03
CA LEU A 165 -30.75 2.35 -3.34
C LEU A 165 -31.42 1.38 -2.36
N PRO A 166 -31.21 0.06 -2.48
CA PRO A 166 -31.57 -0.87 -1.41
C PRO A 166 -30.71 -0.59 -0.17
N ALA A 167 -31.21 -0.92 1.02
CA ALA A 167 -30.54 -0.66 2.31
C ALA A 167 -29.05 -1.08 2.34
N ARG A 168 -28.71 -2.20 1.70
CA ARG A 168 -27.32 -2.68 1.59
C ARG A 168 -26.40 -1.74 0.81
N VAL A 169 -26.86 -1.16 -0.30
CA VAL A 169 -26.03 -0.30 -1.15
C VAL A 169 -25.82 1.02 -0.43
N LEU A 170 -26.90 1.61 0.11
CA LEU A 170 -26.80 2.80 0.94
C LEU A 170 -25.86 2.58 2.14
N MET A 171 -25.89 1.41 2.79
CA MET A 171 -24.98 1.07 3.90
C MET A 171 -23.52 1.07 3.46
N ILE A 172 -23.21 0.51 2.28
CA ILE A 172 -21.86 0.52 1.74
C ILE A 172 -21.43 1.96 1.45
N ASP A 173 -22.28 2.75 0.80
CA ASP A 173 -21.94 4.11 0.37
C ASP A 173 -21.64 5.04 1.54
N VAL A 174 -22.45 5.01 2.60
CA VAL A 174 -22.24 5.85 3.79
C VAL A 174 -20.97 5.52 4.56
N ILE A 175 -20.37 4.35 4.33
CA ILE A 175 -19.09 3.95 4.94
C ILE A 175 -17.94 4.20 3.97
N PHE A 176 -18.01 3.61 2.77
CA PHE A 176 -16.88 3.49 1.87
C PHE A 176 -16.63 4.75 1.02
N LEU A 177 -17.65 5.57 0.73
CA LEU A 177 -17.41 6.85 0.05
C LEU A 177 -16.68 7.84 0.98
N PRO A 178 -17.13 8.07 2.24
CA PRO A 178 -16.37 8.89 3.18
C PRO A 178 -14.99 8.33 3.49
N LEU A 179 -14.85 7.00 3.64
CA LEU A 179 -13.55 6.37 3.86
C LEU A 179 -12.59 6.60 2.69
N SER A 180 -13.08 6.46 1.45
CA SER A 180 -12.28 6.70 0.24
C SER A 180 -11.84 8.17 0.16
N ALA A 181 -12.76 9.10 0.40
CA ALA A 181 -12.45 10.53 0.45
C ALA A 181 -11.41 10.85 1.54
N PHE A 182 -11.56 10.28 2.74
CA PHE A 182 -10.61 10.41 3.83
C PHE A 182 -9.22 9.92 3.40
N VAL A 183 -9.10 8.72 2.86
CA VAL A 183 -7.82 8.15 2.41
C VAL A 183 -7.17 9.02 1.33
N ILE A 184 -7.94 9.52 0.36
CA ILE A 184 -7.43 10.41 -0.70
C ILE A 184 -6.86 11.71 -0.11
N ILE A 185 -7.58 12.34 0.83
CA ILE A 185 -7.11 13.57 1.51
C ILE A 185 -5.80 13.31 2.27
N ILE A 186 -5.72 12.18 2.98
CA ILE A 186 -4.53 11.80 3.76
C ILE A 186 -3.33 11.56 2.84
N LEU A 187 -3.53 10.83 1.74
CA LEU A 187 -2.48 10.60 0.74
C LEU A 187 -2.03 11.91 0.09
N PHE A 188 -2.96 12.79 -0.27
CA PHE A 188 -2.62 14.10 -0.82
C PHE A 188 -1.78 14.93 0.16
N SER A 189 -2.16 14.94 1.44
CA SER A 189 -1.38 15.59 2.50
C SER A 189 0.03 14.99 2.62
N ALA A 190 0.16 13.67 2.58
CA ALA A 190 1.45 12.98 2.69
C ALA A 190 2.36 13.25 1.47
N ILE A 191 1.78 13.20 0.26
CA ILE A 191 2.47 13.53 -1.00
C ILE A 191 2.96 14.97 -0.96
N ASN A 192 2.10 15.92 -0.58
CA ASN A 192 2.47 17.34 -0.52
C ASN A 192 3.60 17.58 0.49
N LYS A 193 3.51 16.98 1.69
CA LYS A 193 4.57 17.08 2.70
C LYS A 193 5.90 16.53 2.17
N MET A 194 5.87 15.34 1.58
CA MET A 194 7.07 14.70 1.06
C MET A 194 7.68 15.46 -0.13
N TRP A 195 6.85 15.95 -1.04
CA TRP A 195 7.30 16.73 -2.20
C TRP A 195 8.00 18.02 -1.78
N ASN A 196 7.40 18.79 -0.87
CA ASN A 196 8.00 20.04 -0.38
C ASN A 196 9.30 19.78 0.36
N ALA A 197 9.37 18.71 1.16
CA ALA A 197 10.59 18.33 1.87
C ALA A 197 11.74 17.95 0.91
N TYR A 198 11.43 17.27 -0.20
CA TYR A 198 12.42 16.97 -1.23
C TYR A 198 12.89 18.24 -1.96
N VAL A 199 11.98 19.13 -2.36
CA VAL A 199 12.30 20.40 -3.02
C VAL A 199 13.24 21.25 -2.15
N GLU A 200 13.02 21.27 -0.84
CA GLU A 200 13.85 21.98 0.13
C GLU A 200 15.22 21.29 0.33
N THR A 201 15.22 19.98 0.58
CA THR A 201 16.44 19.22 0.89
C THR A 201 17.41 19.15 -0.28
N TYR A 202 16.90 19.12 -1.51
CA TYR A 202 17.69 19.13 -2.75
C TYR A 202 17.94 20.54 -3.28
N GLU A 203 17.58 21.58 -2.52
CA GLU A 203 17.86 22.99 -2.81
C GLU A 203 17.44 23.43 -4.22
N ILE A 204 16.27 22.97 -4.67
CA ILE A 204 15.80 23.27 -6.04
C ILE A 204 15.63 24.79 -6.20
N PRO A 205 16.33 25.45 -7.16
CA PRO A 205 16.25 26.89 -7.33
C PRO A 205 14.84 27.33 -7.72
N GLN A 206 14.43 28.52 -7.27
CA GLN A 206 13.08 29.05 -7.52
C GLN A 206 12.71 29.07 -9.02
N ALA A 207 13.66 29.38 -9.90
CA ALA A 207 13.45 29.40 -11.35
C ALA A 207 13.01 28.05 -11.94
N TYR A 208 13.33 26.94 -11.27
CA TYR A 208 13.01 25.59 -11.72
C TYR A 208 11.85 24.96 -10.96
N ARG A 209 11.21 25.66 -10.00
CA ARG A 209 10.05 25.15 -9.25
C ARG A 209 8.78 25.24 -10.09
N TYR A 210 8.57 24.22 -10.93
CA TYR A 210 7.41 24.17 -11.80
C TYR A 210 6.10 23.98 -11.02
N GLY A 211 5.01 24.47 -11.61
CA GLY A 211 3.66 24.21 -11.10
C GLY A 211 3.28 22.73 -11.19
N MET A 212 2.38 22.30 -10.30
CA MET A 212 1.93 20.90 -10.21
C MET A 212 1.49 20.33 -11.56
N TRP A 213 0.74 21.09 -12.36
CA TRP A 213 0.26 20.63 -13.66
C TRP A 213 1.40 20.28 -14.63
N THR A 214 2.46 21.09 -14.67
CA THR A 214 3.65 20.84 -15.49
C THR A 214 4.36 19.58 -15.00
N ILE A 215 4.54 19.44 -13.67
CA ILE A 215 5.17 18.25 -13.08
C ILE A 215 4.40 16.98 -13.47
N LEU A 216 3.07 17.00 -13.31
CA LEU A 216 2.23 15.85 -13.63
C LEU A 216 2.30 15.53 -15.14
N LYS A 217 2.11 16.53 -16.00
CA LYS A 217 2.09 16.32 -17.46
C LYS A 217 3.43 15.79 -17.98
N THR A 218 4.56 16.26 -17.43
CA THR A 218 5.90 15.94 -17.94
C THR A 218 6.47 14.66 -17.32
N TYR A 219 6.32 14.44 -16.01
CA TYR A 219 7.04 13.37 -15.32
C TYR A 219 6.13 12.23 -14.82
N LEU A 220 4.81 12.44 -14.66
CA LEU A 220 3.93 11.38 -14.18
C LEU A 220 3.76 10.25 -15.20
N ILE A 221 3.56 10.57 -16.48
CA ILE A 221 3.35 9.55 -17.52
C ILE A 221 4.58 8.64 -17.66
N PRO A 222 5.82 9.16 -17.78
CA PRO A 222 7.01 8.32 -17.75
C PRO A 222 7.13 7.48 -16.47
N ALA A 223 6.83 8.07 -15.30
CA ALA A 223 6.86 7.35 -14.03
C ALA A 223 5.86 6.18 -13.99
N ILE A 224 4.62 6.38 -14.46
CA ILE A 224 3.62 5.33 -14.58
C ILE A 224 4.09 4.23 -15.53
N GLY A 225 4.66 4.60 -16.68
CA GLY A 225 5.22 3.64 -17.65
C GLY A 225 6.31 2.77 -17.03
N GLU A 226 7.20 3.35 -16.23
CA GLU A 226 8.22 2.61 -15.48
C GLU A 226 7.61 1.66 -14.44
N ILE A 227 6.64 2.15 -13.66
CA ILE A 227 5.96 1.37 -12.61
C ILE A 227 5.22 0.18 -13.20
N LEU A 228 4.46 0.37 -14.27
CA LEU A 228 3.68 -0.70 -14.91
C LEU A 228 4.59 -1.77 -15.50
N ASN A 229 5.70 -1.36 -16.14
CA ASN A 229 6.59 -2.32 -16.80
C ASN A 229 7.45 -3.14 -15.85
N HIS A 230 7.71 -2.66 -14.61
CA HIS A 230 8.59 -3.31 -13.63
C HIS A 230 10.04 -3.51 -14.10
N THR A 231 10.51 -2.73 -15.09
CA THR A 231 11.83 -2.93 -15.73
C THR A 231 13.01 -2.88 -14.75
N ARG A 232 12.98 -1.99 -13.75
CA ARG A 232 14.04 -1.90 -12.73
C ARG A 232 14.00 -3.05 -11.72
N PHE A 233 12.85 -3.68 -11.54
CA PHE A 233 12.67 -4.79 -10.60
C PHE A 233 13.39 -6.05 -11.08
N GLU A 234 13.39 -6.28 -12.40
CA GLU A 234 14.02 -7.43 -13.04
C GLU A 234 15.56 -7.37 -13.06
N LYS A 235 16.12 -6.18 -12.81
CA LYS A 235 17.57 -5.97 -12.68
C LYS A 235 18.13 -6.50 -11.35
N CYS A 236 17.28 -6.77 -10.37
CA CYS A 236 17.69 -7.31 -9.08
C CYS A 236 17.62 -8.84 -9.08
N GLU A 237 18.67 -9.52 -8.61
CA GLU A 237 18.83 -10.96 -8.84
C GLU A 237 18.25 -11.84 -7.73
N ALA A 238 18.58 -11.57 -6.46
CA ALA A 238 18.26 -12.46 -5.33
C ALA A 238 16.77 -12.77 -5.18
N ASN A 239 15.89 -11.85 -5.58
CA ASN A 239 14.43 -12.04 -5.52
C ASN A 239 13.73 -11.67 -6.83
N LYS A 240 14.34 -12.01 -7.97
CA LYS A 240 13.77 -11.78 -9.30
C LYS A 240 12.40 -12.44 -9.49
N TRP A 241 12.18 -13.60 -8.86
CA TRP A 241 10.91 -14.35 -8.88
C TRP A 241 9.69 -13.50 -8.50
N ARG A 242 9.88 -12.46 -7.67
CA ARG A 242 8.82 -11.60 -7.15
C ARG A 242 8.25 -10.64 -8.20
N ALA A 243 8.95 -10.41 -9.32
CA ALA A 243 8.55 -9.43 -10.34
C ALA A 243 7.19 -9.79 -10.97
N LEU A 244 7.05 -11.02 -11.46
CA LEU A 244 5.83 -11.51 -12.10
C LEU A 244 4.61 -11.48 -11.16
N PRO A 245 4.62 -12.14 -9.98
CA PRO A 245 3.44 -12.17 -9.13
C PRO A 245 3.07 -10.79 -8.57
N HIS A 246 4.05 -9.90 -8.34
CA HIS A 246 3.76 -8.51 -7.98
C HIS A 246 3.10 -7.74 -9.14
N LYS A 247 3.56 -7.92 -10.37
CA LYS A 247 2.96 -7.32 -11.57
C LYS A 247 1.52 -7.81 -11.79
N VAL A 248 1.28 -9.12 -11.63
CA VAL A 248 -0.06 -9.70 -11.69
C VAL A 248 -0.96 -9.14 -10.59
N LEU A 249 -0.44 -8.99 -9.36
CA LEU A 249 -1.18 -8.41 -8.25
C LEU A 249 -1.57 -6.95 -8.50
N LEU A 250 -0.67 -6.14 -9.07
CA LEU A 250 -0.97 -4.75 -9.45
C LEU A 250 -2.12 -4.69 -10.46
N TRP A 251 -2.05 -5.50 -11.53
CA TRP A 251 -3.12 -5.55 -12.52
C TRP A 251 -4.43 -6.07 -11.94
N ALA A 252 -4.38 -7.03 -11.02
CA ALA A 252 -5.56 -7.51 -10.31
C ALA A 252 -6.25 -6.38 -9.55
N PHE A 253 -5.50 -5.54 -8.80
CA PHE A 253 -6.07 -4.38 -8.11
C PHE A 253 -6.69 -3.36 -9.08
N ILE A 254 -6.03 -3.07 -10.20
CA ILE A 254 -6.55 -2.14 -11.22
C ILE A 254 -7.87 -2.66 -11.79
N LEU A 255 -7.93 -3.94 -12.17
CA LEU A 255 -9.13 -4.55 -12.76
C LEU A 255 -10.26 -4.71 -11.74
N LEU A 256 -9.95 -5.02 -10.47
CA LEU A 256 -10.95 -5.05 -9.40
C LEU A 256 -11.49 -3.65 -9.10
N PHE A 257 -10.64 -2.62 -9.07
CA PHE A 257 -11.09 -1.24 -8.93
C PHE A 257 -12.01 -0.83 -10.09
N LEU A 258 -11.64 -1.17 -11.33
CA LEU A 258 -12.46 -0.91 -12.50
C LEU A 258 -13.80 -1.65 -12.42
N THR A 259 -13.80 -2.90 -11.99
CA THR A 259 -15.01 -3.69 -11.76
C THR A 259 -15.93 -3.00 -10.75
N THR A 260 -15.39 -2.56 -9.61
CA THR A 260 -16.16 -1.86 -8.57
C THR A 260 -16.70 -0.51 -9.08
N ALA A 261 -15.91 0.24 -9.83
CA ALA A 261 -16.35 1.51 -10.41
C ALA A 261 -17.49 1.33 -11.43
N ILE A 262 -17.41 0.29 -12.29
CA ILE A 262 -18.49 -0.06 -13.22
C ILE A 262 -19.74 -0.49 -12.44
N VAL A 263 -19.58 -1.31 -11.39
CA VAL A 263 -20.70 -1.72 -10.53
C VAL A 263 -21.36 -0.52 -9.88
N PHE A 264 -20.58 0.41 -9.33
CA PHE A 264 -21.09 1.65 -8.73
C PHE A 264 -21.90 2.47 -9.75
N ILE A 265 -21.39 2.66 -10.96
CA ILE A 265 -22.14 3.40 -12.00
C ILE A 265 -23.43 2.65 -12.38
N MET A 266 -23.34 1.34 -12.63
CA MET A 266 -24.51 0.56 -13.09
C MET A 266 -25.57 0.39 -11.99
N ALA A 267 -25.18 0.01 -10.78
CA ALA A 267 -26.13 -0.29 -9.70
C ALA A 267 -26.66 0.99 -9.05
N ASP A 268 -25.77 1.95 -8.77
CA ASP A 268 -26.10 3.11 -7.94
C ASP A 268 -26.63 4.27 -8.80
N ILE A 269 -26.06 4.50 -9.98
CA ILE A 269 -26.47 5.62 -10.84
C ILE A 269 -27.55 5.20 -11.85
N LEU A 270 -27.38 4.03 -12.48
CA LEU A 270 -28.30 3.53 -13.51
C LEU A 270 -29.40 2.60 -12.97
N GLY A 271 -29.35 2.21 -11.70
CA GLY A 271 -30.40 1.41 -11.04
C GLY A 271 -30.43 -0.08 -11.40
N PHE A 272 -29.34 -0.65 -11.92
CA PHE A 272 -29.28 -2.07 -12.23
C PHE A 272 -29.31 -2.92 -10.95
N HIS A 273 -30.25 -3.87 -10.87
CA HIS A 273 -30.38 -4.74 -9.72
C HIS A 273 -29.24 -5.76 -9.63
N THR A 274 -28.57 -5.78 -8.48
CA THR A 274 -27.60 -6.82 -8.09
C THR A 274 -28.29 -7.88 -7.21
N PRO A 275 -27.78 -9.13 -7.19
CA PRO A 275 -26.56 -9.61 -7.82
C PRO A 275 -26.74 -10.09 -9.26
N TRP A 276 -25.72 -9.85 -10.10
CA TRP A 276 -25.70 -10.33 -11.48
C TRP A 276 -25.21 -11.78 -11.58
N ASN A 277 -25.65 -12.47 -12.62
CA ASN A 277 -25.24 -13.85 -12.88
C ASN A 277 -23.75 -13.90 -13.26
N PRO A 278 -22.92 -14.67 -12.53
CA PRO A 278 -21.48 -14.73 -12.77
C PRO A 278 -21.09 -15.39 -14.11
N ILE A 279 -21.97 -16.20 -14.69
CA ILE A 279 -21.72 -16.94 -15.94
C ILE A 279 -21.99 -16.05 -17.16
N PHE A 280 -22.94 -15.12 -17.09
CA PHE A 280 -23.41 -14.38 -18.27
C PHE A 280 -23.08 -12.89 -18.27
N HIS A 281 -22.69 -12.31 -17.13
CA HIS A 281 -22.47 -10.87 -17.04
C HIS A 281 -20.99 -10.51 -17.23
N PRO A 282 -20.61 -9.67 -18.22
CA PRO A 282 -19.21 -9.38 -18.54
C PRO A 282 -18.44 -8.73 -17.38
N VAL A 283 -19.11 -7.89 -16.58
CA VAL A 283 -18.49 -7.28 -15.37
C VAL A 283 -18.15 -8.34 -14.32
N LYS A 284 -18.90 -9.46 -14.26
CA LYS A 284 -18.58 -10.57 -13.37
C LYS A 284 -17.39 -11.38 -13.88
N TRP A 285 -17.27 -11.59 -15.19
CA TRP A 285 -16.06 -12.21 -15.76
C TRP A 285 -14.81 -11.39 -15.44
N LEU A 286 -14.88 -10.07 -15.65
CA LEU A 286 -13.79 -9.15 -15.30
C LEU A 286 -13.40 -9.28 -13.81
N GLY A 287 -14.39 -9.21 -12.93
CA GLY A 287 -14.17 -9.34 -11.48
C GLY A 287 -13.59 -10.70 -11.08
N ASN A 288 -14.08 -11.80 -11.67
CA ASN A 288 -13.61 -13.14 -11.34
C ASN A 288 -12.20 -13.40 -11.88
N ILE A 289 -11.89 -12.97 -13.11
CA ILE A 289 -10.52 -13.03 -13.67
C ILE A 289 -9.58 -12.22 -12.77
N ALA A 290 -9.95 -10.98 -12.43
CA ALA A 290 -9.14 -10.13 -11.57
C ALA A 290 -8.97 -10.72 -10.15
N GLY A 291 -10.01 -11.33 -9.59
CA GLY A 291 -9.93 -12.06 -8.32
C GLY A 291 -8.98 -13.25 -8.38
N LEU A 292 -9.00 -14.04 -9.46
CA LEU A 292 -8.08 -15.16 -9.64
C LEU A 292 -6.63 -14.67 -9.78
N MET A 293 -6.42 -13.58 -10.51
CA MET A 293 -5.12 -12.91 -10.60
C MET A 293 -4.64 -12.43 -9.22
N LEU A 294 -5.53 -11.87 -8.39
CA LEU A 294 -5.22 -11.43 -7.03
C LEU A 294 -4.78 -12.62 -6.16
N LEU A 295 -5.54 -13.72 -6.18
CA LEU A 295 -5.21 -14.93 -5.41
C LEU A 295 -3.90 -15.57 -5.89
N TYR A 296 -3.71 -15.71 -7.21
CA TYR A 296 -2.44 -16.19 -7.76
C TYR A 296 -1.27 -15.33 -7.31
N GLY A 297 -1.35 -14.01 -7.52
CA GLY A 297 -0.28 -13.08 -7.19
C GLY A 297 0.08 -13.11 -5.70
N ILE A 298 -0.91 -13.10 -4.81
CA ILE A 298 -0.67 -13.08 -3.37
C ILE A 298 -0.16 -14.43 -2.83
N ILE A 299 -0.66 -15.56 -3.33
CA ILE A 299 -0.19 -16.90 -2.94
C ILE A 299 1.23 -17.11 -3.44
N SER A 300 1.55 -16.72 -4.68
CA SER A 300 2.91 -16.79 -5.20
C SER A 300 3.88 -15.92 -4.41
N ILE A 301 3.47 -14.72 -3.97
CA ILE A 301 4.29 -13.88 -3.07
C ILE A 301 4.50 -14.55 -1.72
N LEU A 302 3.46 -15.13 -1.12
CA LEU A 302 3.54 -15.83 0.17
C LEU A 302 4.56 -16.99 0.10
N LEU A 303 4.43 -17.85 -0.92
CA LEU A 303 5.29 -19.01 -1.11
C LEU A 303 6.75 -18.62 -1.41
N GLY A 304 6.95 -17.69 -2.34
CA GLY A 304 8.31 -17.24 -2.68
C GLY A 304 8.98 -16.48 -1.54
N ARG A 305 8.21 -15.76 -0.70
CA ARG A 305 8.75 -15.07 0.47
C ARG A 305 9.23 -16.05 1.54
N SER A 306 8.49 -17.12 1.78
CA SER A 306 8.93 -18.21 2.67
C SER A 306 10.27 -18.81 2.21
N GLN A 307 10.49 -18.94 0.90
CA GLN A 307 11.77 -19.36 0.35
C GLN A 307 12.87 -18.31 0.53
N ALA A 308 12.59 -17.04 0.23
CA ALA A 308 13.54 -15.94 0.36
C ALA A 308 14.09 -15.78 1.79
N GLU A 309 13.27 -16.05 2.81
CA GLU A 309 13.70 -16.07 4.21
C GLU A 309 14.68 -17.20 4.51
N ARG A 310 14.43 -18.41 3.99
CA ARG A 310 15.34 -19.55 4.16
C ARG A 310 16.71 -19.27 3.53
N GLU A 311 16.72 -18.54 2.43
CA GLU A 311 17.92 -18.10 1.72
C GLU A 311 18.57 -16.85 2.34
N LYS A 312 18.04 -16.33 3.45
CA LYS A 312 18.49 -15.11 4.14
C LYS A 312 18.56 -13.87 3.26
N SER A 313 17.83 -13.85 2.15
CA SER A 313 17.84 -12.70 1.23
C SER A 313 16.93 -11.57 1.72
N VAL A 314 15.84 -11.89 2.42
CA VAL A 314 14.90 -10.92 3.00
C VAL A 314 14.37 -11.46 4.33
N ARG A 315 14.06 -10.58 5.29
CA ARG A 315 13.29 -10.93 6.49
C ARG A 315 11.83 -10.49 6.34
N THR A 316 10.88 -11.28 6.83
CA THR A 316 9.47 -10.89 6.92
C THR A 316 9.21 -10.23 8.27
N SER A 317 8.83 -8.96 8.21
CA SER A 317 8.36 -8.21 9.36
C SER A 317 6.84 -8.39 9.52
N TYR A 318 6.30 -8.15 10.71
CA TYR A 318 4.85 -8.17 10.93
C TYR A 318 4.06 -7.34 9.89
N PRO A 319 4.47 -6.09 9.56
CA PRO A 319 3.77 -5.29 8.55
C PRO A 319 3.77 -5.89 7.14
N ASP A 320 4.76 -6.74 6.79
CA ASP A 320 4.73 -7.49 5.53
C ASP A 320 3.65 -8.56 5.57
N SER A 321 3.68 -9.41 6.61
CA SER A 321 2.72 -10.50 6.79
C SER A 321 1.30 -9.96 6.87
N PHE A 322 1.09 -8.88 7.62
CA PHE A 322 -0.21 -8.25 7.80
C PHE A 322 -0.87 -7.92 6.45
N LEU A 323 -0.16 -7.19 5.58
CA LEU A 323 -0.72 -6.80 4.29
C LEU A 323 -0.94 -8.01 3.39
N ILE A 324 -0.01 -8.98 3.39
CA ILE A 324 -0.13 -10.19 2.56
C ILE A 324 -1.38 -11.00 2.95
N TYR A 325 -1.56 -11.26 4.25
CA TYR A 325 -2.72 -12.01 4.74
C TYR A 325 -4.02 -11.22 4.60
N LEU A 326 -4.01 -9.90 4.79
CA LEU A 326 -5.19 -9.08 4.58
C LEU A 326 -5.68 -9.16 3.12
N ILE A 327 -4.78 -9.03 2.14
CA ILE A 327 -5.13 -9.16 0.72
C ILE A 327 -5.64 -10.57 0.40
N LEU A 328 -5.01 -11.60 0.94
CA LEU A 328 -5.47 -12.98 0.79
C LEU A 328 -6.89 -13.16 1.35
N LEU A 329 -7.16 -12.65 2.55
CA LEU A 329 -8.49 -12.71 3.18
C LEU A 329 -9.55 -11.94 2.38
N VAL A 330 -9.22 -10.77 1.83
CA VAL A 330 -10.12 -10.03 0.92
C VAL A 330 -10.46 -10.87 -0.32
N GLY A 331 -9.46 -11.50 -0.95
CA GLY A 331 -9.68 -12.38 -2.11
C GLY A 331 -10.52 -13.61 -1.78
N LEU A 332 -10.18 -14.32 -0.71
CA LEU A 332 -10.88 -15.54 -0.27
C LEU A 332 -12.33 -15.25 0.12
N THR A 333 -12.57 -14.18 0.89
CA THR A 333 -13.95 -13.79 1.26
C THR A 333 -14.75 -13.28 0.07
N GLY A 334 -14.11 -12.61 -0.89
CA GLY A 334 -14.75 -12.16 -2.13
C GLY A 334 -15.31 -13.33 -2.95
N PHE A 335 -14.49 -14.36 -3.22
CA PHE A 335 -14.97 -15.59 -3.86
C PHE A 335 -15.93 -16.38 -2.96
N GLY A 336 -15.69 -16.37 -1.64
CA GLY A 336 -16.56 -17.02 -0.66
C GLY A 336 -18.01 -16.55 -0.78
N ILE A 337 -18.25 -15.24 -0.94
CA ILE A 337 -19.61 -14.70 -1.15
C ILE A 337 -20.28 -15.34 -2.36
N GLU A 338 -19.56 -15.50 -3.48
CA GLU A 338 -20.10 -16.09 -4.70
C GLU A 338 -20.37 -17.59 -4.55
N ILE A 339 -19.45 -18.32 -3.95
CA ILE A 339 -19.55 -19.77 -3.73
C ILE A 339 -20.70 -20.09 -2.77
N PHE A 340 -20.72 -19.49 -1.58
CA PHE A 340 -21.73 -19.79 -0.57
C PHE A 340 -23.15 -19.42 -1.03
N ARG A 341 -23.30 -18.32 -1.77
CA ARG A 341 -24.60 -17.93 -2.34
C ARG A 341 -25.15 -18.94 -3.34
N SER A 342 -24.27 -19.68 -4.01
CA SER A 342 -24.62 -20.61 -5.10
C SER A 342 -24.99 -22.01 -4.58
N ILE A 343 -24.71 -22.33 -3.32
CA ILE A 343 -24.95 -23.65 -2.72
C ILE A 343 -26.16 -23.56 -1.78
N PRO A 344 -27.32 -24.18 -2.11
CA PRO A 344 -28.55 -24.03 -1.32
C PRO A 344 -28.41 -24.38 0.16
N GLY A 345 -27.69 -25.45 0.50
CA GLY A 345 -27.57 -25.94 1.88
C GLY A 345 -26.75 -25.07 2.83
N ILE A 346 -25.94 -24.14 2.30
CA ILE A 346 -25.07 -23.25 3.11
C ILE A 346 -25.23 -21.78 2.72
N LYS A 347 -26.33 -21.45 2.02
CA LYS A 347 -26.59 -20.11 1.49
C LYS A 347 -26.57 -19.03 2.57
N SER A 348 -27.02 -19.35 3.78
CA SER A 348 -27.02 -18.43 4.93
C SER A 348 -25.60 -17.99 5.37
N LEU A 349 -24.55 -18.78 5.08
CA LEU A 349 -23.17 -18.37 5.35
C LEU A 349 -22.74 -17.15 4.54
N THR A 350 -23.43 -16.85 3.43
CA THR A 350 -23.18 -15.65 2.61
C THR A 350 -23.22 -14.39 3.46
N SER A 351 -24.11 -14.30 4.46
CA SER A 351 -24.29 -13.14 5.32
C SER A 351 -23.05 -12.84 6.16
N ILE A 352 -22.52 -13.86 6.84
CA ILE A 352 -21.32 -13.74 7.69
C ILE A 352 -20.08 -13.48 6.83
N VAL A 353 -19.96 -14.16 5.69
CA VAL A 353 -18.80 -13.99 4.80
C VAL A 353 -18.84 -12.63 4.13
N TYR A 354 -20.02 -12.11 3.80
CA TYR A 354 -20.19 -10.76 3.29
C TYR A 354 -19.81 -9.70 4.34
N LEU A 355 -20.27 -9.84 5.59
CA LEU A 355 -19.84 -8.97 6.69
C LEU A 355 -18.32 -9.01 6.88
N SER A 356 -17.73 -10.20 6.88
CA SER A 356 -16.28 -10.38 7.01
C SER A 356 -15.52 -9.73 5.86
N HIS A 357 -16.03 -9.86 4.63
CA HIS A 357 -15.45 -9.20 3.45
C HIS A 357 -15.47 -7.67 3.61
N LEU A 358 -16.59 -7.08 4.04
CA LEU A 358 -16.68 -5.64 4.29
C LEU A 358 -15.68 -5.17 5.35
N VAL A 359 -15.51 -5.92 6.43
CA VAL A 359 -14.49 -5.63 7.46
C VAL A 359 -13.09 -5.64 6.86
N PHE A 360 -12.72 -6.70 6.13
CA PHE A 360 -11.38 -6.78 5.53
C PHE A 360 -11.14 -5.71 4.47
N VAL A 361 -12.14 -5.39 3.64
CA VAL A 361 -12.04 -4.31 2.64
C VAL A 361 -11.94 -2.95 3.33
N PHE A 362 -12.66 -2.70 4.42
CA PHE A 362 -12.51 -1.47 5.21
C PHE A 362 -11.06 -1.30 5.71
N ILE A 363 -10.51 -2.35 6.31
CA ILE A 363 -9.12 -2.37 6.79
C ILE A 363 -8.14 -2.21 5.62
N LEU A 364 -8.42 -2.81 4.46
CA LEU A 364 -7.56 -2.66 3.29
C LEU A 364 -7.56 -1.20 2.78
N PHE A 365 -8.73 -0.56 2.65
CA PHE A 365 -8.87 0.82 2.19
C PHE A 365 -8.16 1.81 3.11
N LEU A 366 -8.41 1.72 4.43
CA LEU A 366 -7.72 2.55 5.40
C LEU A 366 -6.21 2.28 5.39
N GLY A 367 -5.81 1.03 5.18
CA GLY A 367 -4.41 0.61 5.08
C GLY A 367 -3.65 1.21 3.89
N VAL A 368 -4.33 1.71 2.85
CA VAL A 368 -3.69 2.38 1.70
C VAL A 368 -2.82 3.55 2.16
N ALA A 369 -3.25 4.31 3.18
CA ALA A 369 -2.48 5.45 3.70
C ALA A 369 -1.47 5.07 4.80
N TYR A 370 -1.79 4.05 5.62
CA TYR A 370 -1.09 3.83 6.89
C TYR A 370 -0.24 2.55 6.96
N SER A 371 -0.27 1.71 5.93
CA SER A 371 0.49 0.46 5.88
C SER A 371 1.53 0.46 4.76
N LYS A 372 2.22 -0.67 4.54
CA LYS A 372 3.09 -0.86 3.37
C LYS A 372 2.38 -0.65 2.03
N PHE A 373 1.04 -0.65 1.99
CA PHE A 373 0.28 -0.35 0.77
C PHE A 373 0.48 1.11 0.29
N ALA A 374 0.84 2.03 1.18
CA ALA A 374 1.16 3.43 0.83
C ALA A 374 2.30 3.57 -0.19
N HIS A 375 3.09 2.51 -0.40
CA HIS A 375 4.13 2.52 -1.43
C HIS A 375 3.59 2.86 -2.81
N LEU A 376 2.34 2.54 -3.15
CA LEU A 376 1.78 2.90 -4.46
C LEU A 376 1.82 4.41 -4.69
N ALA A 377 1.46 5.21 -3.68
CA ALA A 377 1.45 6.68 -3.79
C ALA A 377 2.85 7.28 -3.54
N LEU A 378 3.52 6.86 -2.46
CA LEU A 378 4.77 7.48 -2.04
C LEU A 378 5.95 7.09 -2.94
N ARG A 379 5.99 5.85 -3.46
CA ARG A 379 6.98 5.46 -4.46
C ARG A 379 6.78 6.21 -5.76
N THR A 380 5.55 6.34 -6.24
CA THR A 380 5.24 7.10 -7.46
C THR A 380 5.74 8.53 -7.33
N THR A 381 5.46 9.18 -6.20
CA THR A 381 5.93 10.53 -5.91
C THR A 381 7.46 10.62 -5.92
N ALA A 382 8.17 9.65 -5.34
CA ALA A 382 9.63 9.63 -5.35
C ALA A 382 10.23 9.40 -6.75
N ILE A 383 9.60 8.57 -7.60
CA ILE A 383 10.04 8.37 -9.00
C ILE A 383 9.82 9.64 -9.82
N VAL A 384 8.65 10.29 -9.67
CA VAL A 384 8.35 11.57 -10.32
C VAL A 384 9.37 12.62 -9.91
N PHE A 385 9.72 12.70 -8.61
CA PHE A 385 10.74 13.61 -8.13
C PHE A 385 12.14 13.28 -8.67
N ASP A 386 12.54 12.00 -8.73
CA ASP A 386 13.83 11.57 -9.29
C ASP A 386 13.99 12.00 -10.75
N LEU A 387 12.94 11.83 -11.57
CA LEU A 387 12.93 12.27 -12.97
C LEU A 387 13.01 13.79 -13.09
N TYR A 388 12.24 14.51 -12.28
CA TYR A 388 12.25 15.97 -12.22
C TYR A 388 13.61 16.52 -11.79
N PHE A 389 14.22 15.96 -10.74
CA PHE A 389 15.52 16.38 -10.23
C PHE A 389 16.64 16.16 -11.25
N LYS A 390 16.63 15.02 -11.96
CA LYS A 390 17.60 14.72 -13.03
C LYS A 390 17.50 15.71 -14.18
N ASP A 391 16.29 16.02 -14.64
CA ASP A 391 16.06 17.02 -15.70
C ASP A 391 16.56 18.42 -15.29
N ILE A 392 16.30 18.85 -14.05
CA ILE A 392 16.82 20.13 -13.57
C ILE A 392 18.34 20.12 -13.46
N THR A 393 18.92 19.07 -12.91
CA THR A 393 20.38 18.95 -12.76
C THR A 393 21.07 19.04 -14.12
N GLN A 394 20.52 18.40 -15.15
CA GLN A 394 21.02 18.49 -16.52
C GLN A 394 20.85 19.88 -17.15
N LYS A 395 19.83 20.65 -16.75
CA LYS A 395 19.62 22.03 -17.21
C LYS A 395 20.51 23.04 -16.49
N MET A 396 21.06 22.69 -15.34
CA MET A 396 21.96 23.53 -14.55
C MET A 396 23.45 23.28 -14.87
N SER A 397 23.78 22.10 -15.39
CA SER A 397 25.10 21.77 -15.95
C SER A 397 25.26 22.36 -17.33
#